data_AF-X5UVW4-F1
#
_entry.id   AF-X5UVW4-F1
#
_cell.length_a   1.000
_cell.length_b   1.000
_cell.length_c   1.000
_cell.angle_alpha   90.00
_cell.angle_beta   90.00
_cell.angle_gamma   90.00
#
_symmetry.space_group_name_H-M   'P 1'
#
loop_
_entity.id
_entity.type
_entity.pdbx_description
1 polymer ?
#
loop_
_entity_poly.entity_id
_entity_poly.type
_entity_poly.pdbx_seq_one_letter_code
_entity_poly.pdbx_strand_id
1 'polypeptide(L)'
;MMRFDELLRNLDKSTMVGVEIGPFYSPVAPKAHGWKTTVIDFQDGEALRAAARNHKVEAIRKRADQIEDVDIVWSGEPLDTLALSRKPGGYDFFIASHVIEHTPDLVSFLQQVSRLLRPGGIVSLAVPDMRKCFDVLKPTTGIREVLTAYREKRTRHTPETLFEARACSVNRNGVGSWLAGSKAPLSFTGNFDHAWGCYQADIANLDGPYVDAHAWFFTPASFELLVLELRQMGLISLAITSLEESHGSEFIVQLKVAPVAKMSSADFDAKRLELSQRQIAELAQELFGSGNPPMPARTIYIEVPVHIEVPVHPPILSTKAVALLLASRVKRKALSLVGMA
;
A
#
# COMPACT_ATOMS: atom_id res chain seq x y z
N MET A 1 19.96 -13.14 -7.34
CA MET A 1 18.87 -14.12 -7.27
C MET A 1 17.77 -13.61 -8.20
N MET A 2 17.09 -14.46 -8.99
CA MET A 2 16.02 -13.97 -9.87
C MET A 2 14.75 -13.72 -9.06
N ARG A 3 13.93 -12.73 -9.44
CA ARG A 3 12.67 -12.31 -8.75
C ARG A 3 11.79 -13.49 -8.31
N PHE A 4 11.58 -14.46 -9.21
CA PHE A 4 10.76 -15.64 -8.89
C PHE A 4 11.40 -16.54 -7.83
N ASP A 5 12.73 -16.67 -7.80
CA ASP A 5 13.41 -17.43 -6.76
C ASP A 5 13.22 -16.78 -5.37
N GLU A 6 13.16 -15.44 -5.32
CA GLU A 6 12.89 -14.69 -4.08
C GLU A 6 11.46 -14.92 -3.60
N LEU A 7 10.48 -14.84 -4.51
CA LEU A 7 9.06 -15.08 -4.18
C LEU A 7 8.77 -16.54 -3.84
N LEU A 8 9.44 -17.49 -4.48
CA LEU A 8 9.27 -18.93 -4.24
C LEU A 8 10.18 -19.45 -3.13
N ARG A 9 10.97 -18.59 -2.50
CA ARG A 9 11.86 -18.98 -1.39
C ARG A 9 11.04 -19.71 -0.33
N ASN A 10 11.56 -20.81 0.22
CA ASN A 10 10.87 -21.62 1.22
C ASN A 10 9.54 -22.28 0.78
N LEU A 11 9.16 -22.20 -0.51
CA LEU A 11 8.01 -22.91 -1.07
C LEU A 11 8.49 -24.18 -1.79
N ASP A 12 7.76 -25.28 -1.62
CA ASP A 12 8.06 -26.56 -2.26
C ASP A 12 6.87 -27.07 -3.06
N LYS A 13 6.99 -26.99 -4.40
CA LYS A 13 5.92 -27.42 -5.32
C LYS A 13 5.55 -28.89 -5.22
N SER A 14 6.42 -29.75 -4.69
CA SER A 14 6.15 -31.18 -4.58
C SER A 14 5.18 -31.50 -3.44
N THR A 15 5.29 -30.76 -2.33
CA THR A 15 4.56 -31.01 -1.09
C THR A 15 3.45 -29.98 -0.82
N MET A 16 3.65 -28.73 -1.24
CA MET A 16 2.76 -27.62 -0.91
C MET A 16 1.65 -27.39 -1.94
N VAL A 17 0.53 -26.86 -1.45
CA VAL A 17 -0.59 -26.35 -2.24
C VAL A 17 -0.92 -24.94 -1.76
N GLY A 18 -1.22 -24.03 -2.68
CA GLY A 18 -1.39 -22.63 -2.32
C GLY A 18 -2.33 -21.86 -3.21
N VAL A 19 -2.43 -20.57 -2.91
CA VAL A 19 -3.20 -19.58 -3.67
C VAL A 19 -2.25 -18.60 -4.31
N GLU A 20 -2.54 -18.19 -5.54
CA GLU A 20 -1.96 -17.00 -6.15
C GLU A 20 -3.10 -16.10 -6.64
N ILE A 21 -3.13 -14.86 -6.15
CA ILE A 21 -4.15 -13.88 -6.54
C ILE A 21 -3.57 -12.90 -7.56
N GLY A 22 -4.33 -12.65 -8.64
CA GLY A 22 -3.98 -11.72 -9.72
C GLY A 22 -2.68 -12.02 -10.48
N PRO A 23 -2.34 -13.28 -10.84
CA PRO A 23 -1.08 -13.56 -11.54
C PRO A 23 -1.01 -12.99 -12.96
N PHE A 24 -2.17 -12.77 -13.58
CA PHE A 24 -2.33 -12.37 -14.98
C PHE A 24 -1.36 -13.14 -15.92
N TYR A 25 -0.54 -12.45 -16.71
CA TYR A 25 0.41 -13.07 -17.66
C TYR A 25 1.75 -13.49 -17.06
N SER A 26 1.97 -13.29 -15.76
CA SER A 26 3.28 -13.52 -15.11
C SER A 26 3.14 -14.30 -13.80
N PRO A 27 2.52 -15.49 -13.82
CA PRO A 27 2.35 -16.32 -12.62
C PRO A 27 3.68 -16.67 -11.98
N VAL A 28 3.75 -16.53 -10.66
CA VAL A 28 4.89 -16.86 -9.81
C VAL A 28 4.95 -18.36 -9.56
N ALA A 29 3.81 -18.99 -9.28
CA ALA A 29 3.68 -20.43 -9.04
C ALA A 29 2.76 -21.08 -10.10
N PRO A 30 3.15 -21.09 -11.38
CA PRO A 30 2.31 -21.58 -12.48
C PRO A 30 2.03 -23.08 -12.40
N LYS A 31 0.77 -23.46 -12.66
CA LYS A 31 0.36 -24.88 -12.73
C LYS A 31 1.12 -25.59 -13.84
N ALA A 32 1.40 -24.90 -14.94
CA ALA A 32 2.20 -25.42 -16.05
C ALA A 32 3.60 -25.92 -15.63
N HIS A 33 4.16 -25.42 -14.51
CA HIS A 33 5.45 -25.87 -13.97
C HIS A 33 5.33 -26.87 -12.80
N GLY A 34 4.13 -27.44 -12.61
CA GLY A 34 3.83 -28.46 -11.61
C GLY A 34 3.40 -27.93 -10.25
N TRP A 35 3.12 -26.63 -10.12
CA TRP A 35 2.58 -26.07 -8.88
C TRP A 35 1.11 -26.45 -8.68
N LYS A 36 0.75 -26.75 -7.43
CA LYS A 36 -0.64 -26.97 -7.01
C LYS A 36 -1.23 -25.65 -6.56
N THR A 37 -1.44 -24.73 -7.50
CA THR A 37 -1.90 -23.36 -7.22
C THR A 37 -3.39 -23.22 -7.53
N THR A 38 -4.15 -22.66 -6.60
CA THR A 38 -5.48 -22.10 -6.86
C THR A 38 -5.30 -20.65 -7.32
N VAL A 39 -5.66 -20.35 -8.56
CA VAL A 39 -5.57 -19.02 -9.16
C VAL A 39 -6.88 -18.26 -8.91
N ILE A 40 -6.77 -17.09 -8.32
CA ILE A 40 -7.89 -16.18 -8.06
C ILE A 40 -7.67 -14.91 -8.87
N ASP A 41 -8.65 -14.50 -9.67
CA ASP A 41 -8.56 -13.30 -10.50
C ASP A 41 -9.93 -12.66 -10.69
N PHE A 42 -10.02 -11.43 -11.18
CA PHE A 42 -11.29 -10.70 -11.35
C PHE A 42 -12.06 -11.11 -12.62
N GLN A 43 -11.40 -11.85 -13.51
CA GLN A 43 -11.97 -12.40 -14.75
C GLN A 43 -11.54 -13.86 -14.92
N ASP A 44 -12.26 -14.61 -15.74
CA ASP A 44 -11.82 -15.95 -16.13
C ASP A 44 -10.58 -15.91 -17.05
N GLY A 45 -9.94 -17.07 -17.20
CA GLY A 45 -8.71 -17.19 -18.00
C GLY A 45 -8.91 -16.90 -19.48
N GLU A 46 -10.10 -17.08 -20.06
CA GLU A 46 -10.37 -16.76 -21.46
C GLU A 46 -10.42 -15.25 -21.68
N ALA A 47 -11.17 -14.54 -20.83
CA ALA A 47 -11.29 -13.09 -20.85
C ALA A 47 -9.93 -12.41 -20.62
N LEU A 48 -9.13 -12.89 -19.66
CA LEU A 48 -7.78 -12.38 -19.41
C LEU A 48 -6.85 -12.59 -20.62
N ARG A 49 -6.90 -13.76 -21.27
CA ARG A 49 -6.11 -14.03 -22.48
C ARG A 49 -6.54 -13.13 -23.63
N ALA A 50 -7.84 -12.91 -23.82
CA ALA A 50 -8.36 -11.99 -24.82
C ALA A 50 -7.90 -10.55 -24.55
N ALA A 51 -7.96 -10.10 -23.30
CA ALA A 51 -7.45 -8.78 -22.91
C ALA A 51 -5.95 -8.65 -23.17
N ALA A 52 -5.14 -9.65 -22.82
CA ALA A 52 -3.70 -9.65 -23.06
C ALA A 52 -3.35 -9.63 -24.56
N ARG A 53 -4.04 -10.40 -25.40
CA ARG A 53 -3.83 -10.42 -26.86
C ARG A 53 -4.13 -9.08 -27.52
N ASN A 54 -5.10 -8.33 -26.98
CA ASN A 54 -5.48 -7.01 -27.47
C ASN A 54 -4.75 -5.85 -26.76
N HIS A 55 -3.80 -6.16 -25.86
CA HIS A 55 -3.12 -5.14 -25.08
C HIS A 55 -2.21 -4.27 -25.94
N LYS A 56 -2.08 -2.97 -25.63
CA LYS A 56 -1.24 -2.01 -26.41
C LYS A 56 0.25 -2.35 -26.37
N VAL A 57 0.72 -2.93 -25.26
CA VAL A 57 2.12 -3.33 -25.04
C VAL A 57 2.41 -4.71 -25.62
N GLU A 58 3.37 -4.80 -26.54
CA GLU A 58 3.74 -6.05 -27.23
C GLU A 58 4.22 -7.15 -26.29
N ALA A 59 5.02 -6.79 -25.27
CA ALA A 59 5.52 -7.74 -24.28
C ALA A 59 4.40 -8.44 -23.50
N ILE A 60 3.21 -7.83 -23.39
CA ILE A 60 2.03 -8.45 -22.77
C ILE A 60 1.36 -9.40 -23.78
N ARG A 61 1.14 -8.94 -25.02
CA ARG A 61 0.56 -9.78 -26.09
C ARG A 61 1.32 -11.10 -26.28
N LYS A 62 2.65 -11.04 -26.27
CA LYS A 62 3.54 -12.21 -26.40
C LYS A 62 3.46 -13.21 -25.25
N ARG A 63 2.88 -12.81 -24.11
CA ARG A 63 2.75 -13.65 -22.90
C ARG A 63 1.30 -14.05 -22.61
N ALA A 64 0.37 -13.78 -23.53
CA ALA A 64 -1.03 -14.16 -23.34
C ALA A 64 -1.20 -15.65 -23.05
N ASP A 65 -0.42 -16.51 -23.71
CA ASP A 65 -0.50 -17.97 -23.50
C ASP A 65 0.17 -18.44 -22.20
N GLN A 66 0.79 -17.53 -21.42
CA GLN A 66 1.30 -17.79 -20.07
C GLN A 66 0.24 -17.57 -18.99
N ILE A 67 -0.92 -17.00 -19.34
CA ILE A 67 -2.04 -16.81 -18.42
C ILE A 67 -2.62 -18.17 -18.07
N GLU A 68 -2.66 -18.47 -16.77
CA GLU A 68 -3.20 -19.70 -16.20
C GLU A 68 -4.73 -19.71 -16.25
N ASP A 69 -5.32 -20.91 -16.19
CA ASP A 69 -6.76 -21.01 -15.97
C ASP A 69 -7.11 -20.55 -14.55
N VAL A 70 -8.14 -19.72 -14.45
CA VAL A 70 -8.61 -19.13 -13.19
C VAL A 70 -9.56 -20.11 -12.50
N ASP A 71 -9.28 -20.42 -11.23
CA ASP A 71 -10.07 -21.35 -10.43
C ASP A 71 -11.25 -20.67 -9.72
N ILE A 72 -11.09 -19.38 -9.40
CA ILE A 72 -12.07 -18.55 -8.69
C ILE A 72 -12.08 -17.18 -9.36
N VAL A 73 -13.20 -16.83 -9.99
CA VAL A 73 -13.46 -15.46 -10.45
C VAL A 73 -13.98 -14.66 -9.26
N TRP A 74 -13.21 -13.67 -8.80
CA TRP A 74 -13.47 -12.90 -7.60
C TRP A 74 -14.18 -11.59 -7.92
N SER A 75 -15.31 -11.35 -7.22
CA SER A 75 -16.16 -10.16 -7.41
C SER A 75 -16.27 -9.29 -6.15
N GLY A 76 -15.33 -9.47 -5.20
CA GLY A 76 -15.27 -8.70 -3.95
C GLY A 76 -15.88 -9.39 -2.73
N GLU A 77 -16.26 -10.66 -2.84
CA GLU A 77 -16.67 -11.47 -1.69
C GLU A 77 -15.50 -11.69 -0.71
N PRO A 78 -15.75 -12.10 0.55
CA PRO A 78 -14.67 -12.46 1.46
C PRO A 78 -13.77 -13.56 0.86
N LEU A 79 -12.52 -13.21 0.62
CA LEU A 79 -11.50 -14.03 -0.04
C LEU A 79 -11.28 -15.36 0.67
N ASP A 80 -11.28 -15.32 2.00
CA ASP A 80 -11.12 -16.49 2.85
C ASP A 80 -12.25 -17.51 2.67
N THR A 81 -13.48 -17.01 2.64
CA THR A 81 -14.69 -17.82 2.47
C THR A 81 -14.70 -18.50 1.11
N LEU A 82 -14.38 -17.76 0.04
CA LEU A 82 -14.32 -18.31 -1.31
C LEU A 82 -13.26 -19.40 -1.44
N ALA A 83 -12.02 -19.12 -1.05
CA ALA A 83 -10.95 -20.09 -1.23
C ALA A 83 -11.11 -21.31 -0.29
N LEU A 84 -11.60 -21.15 0.93
CA LEU A 84 -11.91 -22.29 1.81
C LEU A 84 -13.11 -23.12 1.33
N SER A 85 -14.08 -22.53 0.62
CA SER A 85 -15.16 -23.32 0.00
C SER A 85 -14.62 -24.31 -1.05
N ARG A 86 -13.60 -23.89 -1.82
CA ARG A 86 -12.90 -24.74 -2.78
C ARG A 86 -11.99 -25.76 -2.10
N LYS A 87 -11.29 -25.33 -1.04
CA LYS A 87 -10.35 -26.17 -0.29
C LYS A 87 -10.51 -25.97 1.22
N PRO A 88 -11.43 -26.73 1.87
CA PRO A 88 -11.72 -26.57 3.30
C PRO A 88 -10.52 -26.84 4.22
N GLY A 89 -9.55 -27.62 3.76
CA GLY A 89 -8.34 -27.94 4.52
C GLY A 89 -7.28 -26.84 4.56
N GLY A 90 -7.52 -25.67 3.96
CA GLY A 90 -6.58 -24.55 3.93
C GLY A 90 -5.39 -24.76 2.99
N TYR A 91 -4.47 -23.79 3.01
CA TYR A 91 -3.35 -23.66 2.07
C TYR A 91 -1.99 -23.55 2.79
N ASP A 92 -0.94 -24.05 2.15
CA ASP A 92 0.43 -23.98 2.65
C ASP A 92 1.12 -22.69 2.20
N PHE A 93 0.67 -22.05 1.12
CA PHE A 93 1.15 -20.74 0.71
C PHE A 93 0.06 -19.83 0.13
N PHE A 94 0.31 -18.52 0.19
CA PHE A 94 -0.45 -17.47 -0.47
C PHE A 94 0.52 -16.51 -1.16
N ILE A 95 0.35 -16.26 -2.45
CA ILE A 95 1.17 -15.34 -3.24
C ILE A 95 0.31 -14.17 -3.71
N ALA A 96 0.82 -12.96 -3.51
CA ALA A 96 0.26 -11.72 -4.06
C ALA A 96 1.39 -10.85 -4.58
N SER A 97 1.42 -10.62 -5.88
CA SER A 97 2.45 -9.83 -6.56
C SER A 97 1.79 -8.61 -7.18
N HIS A 98 2.04 -7.41 -6.65
CA HIS A 98 1.36 -6.18 -7.07
C HIS A 98 -0.16 -6.24 -6.91
N VAL A 99 -0.62 -6.47 -5.67
CA VAL A 99 -2.05 -6.64 -5.33
C VAL A 99 -2.41 -5.89 -4.07
N ILE A 100 -1.57 -5.95 -3.03
CA ILE A 100 -1.94 -5.40 -1.72
C ILE A 100 -2.21 -3.91 -1.78
N GLU A 101 -1.48 -3.17 -2.62
CA GLU A 101 -1.60 -1.74 -2.87
C GLU A 101 -2.96 -1.36 -3.46
N HIS A 102 -3.65 -2.29 -4.13
CA HIS A 102 -4.98 -2.10 -4.70
C HIS A 102 -6.11 -2.46 -3.73
N THR A 103 -5.79 -3.01 -2.54
CA THR A 103 -6.83 -3.39 -1.58
C THR A 103 -7.46 -2.14 -0.95
N PRO A 104 -8.80 -2.06 -0.81
CA PRO A 104 -9.44 -0.91 -0.16
C PRO A 104 -9.35 -0.98 1.38
N ASP A 105 -9.21 -2.18 1.95
CA ASP A 105 -9.00 -2.43 3.39
C ASP A 105 -7.88 -3.48 3.58
N LEU A 106 -6.66 -2.98 3.77
CA LEU A 106 -5.46 -3.79 3.91
C LEU A 106 -5.51 -4.73 5.13
N VAL A 107 -6.07 -4.26 6.26
CA VAL A 107 -6.11 -5.07 7.49
C VAL A 107 -7.06 -6.26 7.31
N SER A 108 -8.27 -6.01 6.81
CA SER A 108 -9.23 -7.09 6.56
C SER A 108 -8.70 -8.06 5.49
N PHE A 109 -7.97 -7.57 4.47
CA PHE A 109 -7.30 -8.44 3.50
C PHE A 109 -6.27 -9.36 4.17
N LEU A 110 -5.33 -8.80 4.95
CA LEU A 110 -4.29 -9.59 5.65
C LEU A 110 -4.88 -10.58 6.67
N GLN A 111 -5.98 -10.23 7.33
CA GLN A 111 -6.72 -11.13 8.22
C GLN A 111 -7.39 -12.29 7.46
N GLN A 112 -7.92 -12.04 6.27
CA GLN A 112 -8.48 -13.11 5.43
C GLN A 112 -7.37 -14.05 4.96
N VAL A 113 -6.24 -13.51 4.50
CA VAL A 113 -5.07 -14.30 4.10
C VAL A 113 -4.57 -15.17 5.26
N SER A 114 -4.51 -14.66 6.50
CA SER A 114 -4.06 -15.47 7.63
C SER A 114 -5.01 -16.63 7.96
N ARG A 115 -6.33 -16.49 7.71
CA ARG A 115 -7.33 -17.55 7.90
C ARG A 115 -7.30 -18.63 6.81
N LEU A 116 -6.79 -18.30 5.62
CA LEU A 116 -6.59 -19.27 4.55
C LEU A 116 -5.46 -20.26 4.84
N LEU A 117 -4.47 -19.82 5.62
CA LEU A 117 -3.24 -20.56 5.81
C LEU A 117 -3.37 -21.65 6.87
N ARG A 118 -2.77 -22.81 6.56
CA ARG A 118 -2.49 -23.86 7.54
C ARG A 118 -1.42 -23.40 8.52
N PRO A 119 -1.28 -24.07 9.68
CA PRO A 119 -0.13 -23.88 10.56
C PRO A 119 1.19 -24.00 9.78
N GLY A 120 2.05 -22.99 9.90
CA GLY A 120 3.34 -22.93 9.19
C GLY A 120 3.27 -22.39 7.76
N GLY A 121 2.08 -22.08 7.24
CA GLY A 121 1.88 -21.55 5.90
C GLY A 121 2.56 -20.19 5.67
N ILE A 122 2.94 -19.94 4.42
CA ILE A 122 3.75 -18.79 4.02
C ILE A 122 2.95 -17.82 3.14
N VAL A 123 2.97 -16.55 3.49
CA VAL A 123 2.55 -15.46 2.59
C VAL A 123 3.79 -14.95 1.89
N SER A 124 3.79 -14.86 0.56
CA SER A 124 4.87 -14.28 -0.23
C SER A 124 4.33 -13.11 -1.05
N LEU A 125 4.84 -11.91 -0.76
CA LEU A 125 4.36 -10.66 -1.36
C LEU A 125 5.46 -10.05 -2.22
N ALA A 126 5.08 -9.58 -3.41
CA ALA A 126 5.86 -8.59 -4.15
C ALA A 126 5.14 -7.25 -4.00
N VAL A 127 5.75 -6.32 -3.26
CA VAL A 127 5.16 -5.02 -2.92
C VAL A 127 5.87 -3.93 -3.72
N PRO A 128 5.15 -3.04 -4.43
CA PRO A 128 5.78 -1.89 -5.07
C PRO A 128 6.61 -1.10 -4.06
N ASP A 129 7.87 -0.86 -4.41
CA ASP A 129 8.70 0.06 -3.67
C ASP A 129 8.35 1.46 -4.17
N MET A 130 7.64 2.24 -3.36
CA MET A 130 7.14 3.56 -3.78
C MET A 130 8.25 4.47 -4.28
N ARG A 131 9.48 4.28 -3.79
CA ARG A 131 10.69 5.02 -4.20
C ARG A 131 11.00 4.84 -5.70
N LYS A 132 10.57 3.71 -6.26
CA LYS A 132 10.96 3.19 -7.58
C LYS A 132 9.79 3.17 -8.57
N CYS A 133 8.68 3.83 -8.26
CA CYS A 133 7.50 3.91 -9.12
C CYS A 133 6.81 5.28 -9.08
N PHE A 134 5.73 5.40 -9.84
CA PHE A 134 4.90 6.59 -9.98
C PHE A 134 4.32 7.11 -8.66
N ASP A 135 4.46 6.37 -7.57
CA ASP A 135 4.03 6.74 -6.22
C ASP A 135 5.08 7.53 -5.41
N VAL A 136 6.29 7.76 -5.94
CA VAL A 136 7.43 8.31 -5.16
C VAL A 136 7.18 9.67 -4.49
N LEU A 137 6.25 10.47 -5.01
CA LEU A 137 5.88 11.77 -4.41
C LEU A 137 4.63 11.71 -3.52
N LYS A 138 4.00 10.55 -3.38
CA LYS A 138 2.83 10.36 -2.51
C LYS A 138 3.29 10.18 -1.06
N PRO A 139 2.45 10.50 -0.05
CA PRO A 139 2.77 10.23 1.35
C PRO A 139 2.97 8.74 1.59
N THR A 140 3.96 8.36 2.41
CA THR A 140 4.08 6.96 2.87
C THR A 140 2.80 6.56 3.61
N THR A 141 2.36 5.31 3.45
CA THR A 141 1.13 4.84 4.10
C THR A 141 1.22 4.97 5.63
N GLY A 142 0.35 5.81 6.17
CA GLY A 142 0.24 6.05 7.60
C GLY A 142 -0.75 5.12 8.29
N ILE A 143 -0.52 4.88 9.58
CA ILE A 143 -1.40 4.06 10.41
C ILE A 143 -2.81 4.63 10.52
N ARG A 144 -2.95 5.96 10.43
CA ARG A 144 -4.24 6.65 10.49
C ARG A 144 -5.15 6.24 9.34
N GLU A 145 -4.62 6.25 8.12
CA GLU A 145 -5.33 5.91 6.88
C GLU A 145 -5.75 4.44 6.90
N VAL A 146 -4.82 3.55 7.31
CA VAL A 146 -5.08 2.11 7.44
C VAL A 146 -6.18 1.82 8.45
N LEU A 147 -6.13 2.43 9.65
CA LEU A 147 -7.16 2.26 10.67
C LEU A 147 -8.51 2.83 10.24
N THR A 148 -8.50 3.93 9.48
CA THR A 148 -9.73 4.54 8.95
C THR A 148 -10.41 3.60 7.97
N ALA A 149 -9.66 3.08 6.99
CA ALA A 149 -10.16 2.10 6.02
C ALA A 149 -10.68 0.82 6.69
N TYR A 150 -9.96 0.31 7.69
CA TYR A 150 -10.35 -0.89 8.43
C TYR A 150 -11.63 -0.71 9.26
N ARG A 151 -11.79 0.46 9.88
CA ARG A 151 -13.02 0.83 10.63
C ARG A 151 -14.21 0.94 9.68
N GLU A 152 -14.01 1.51 8.51
CA GLU A 152 -15.04 1.73 7.49
C GLU A 152 -15.36 0.47 6.69
N LYS A 153 -14.56 -0.60 6.80
CA LYS A 153 -14.73 -1.86 6.04
C LYS A 153 -14.82 -1.60 4.54
N ARG A 154 -13.92 -0.74 4.05
CA ARG A 154 -13.95 -0.28 2.66
C ARG A 154 -13.87 -1.46 1.70
N THR A 155 -14.76 -1.47 0.73
CA THR A 155 -14.77 -2.40 -0.41
C THR A 155 -14.43 -1.70 -1.73
N ARG A 156 -14.19 -0.37 -1.68
CA ARG A 156 -13.86 0.49 -2.82
C ARG A 156 -12.88 1.57 -2.38
N HIS A 157 -12.13 2.13 -3.33
CA HIS A 157 -11.31 3.32 -3.10
C HIS A 157 -12.20 4.55 -2.89
N THR A 158 -11.78 5.46 -2.03
CA THR A 158 -12.51 6.72 -1.84
C THR A 158 -12.20 7.68 -3.00
N PRO A 159 -13.06 8.67 -3.27
CA PRO A 159 -12.76 9.73 -4.23
C PRO A 159 -11.40 10.39 -3.99
N GLU A 160 -10.97 10.54 -2.73
CA GLU A 160 -9.66 11.12 -2.36
C GLU A 160 -8.50 10.23 -2.82
N THR A 161 -8.60 8.91 -2.65
CA THR A 161 -7.61 7.96 -3.18
C THR A 161 -7.53 8.06 -4.71
N LEU A 162 -8.68 8.13 -5.39
CA LEU A 162 -8.72 8.26 -6.85
C LEU A 162 -8.15 9.61 -7.33
N PHE A 163 -8.41 10.69 -6.60
CA PHE A 163 -7.83 11.99 -6.86
C PHE A 163 -6.30 11.95 -6.73
N GLU A 164 -5.78 11.43 -5.63
CA GLU A 164 -4.33 11.30 -5.41
C GLU A 164 -3.66 10.43 -6.48
N ALA A 165 -4.31 9.34 -6.90
CA ALA A 165 -3.82 8.49 -7.98
C ALA A 165 -3.72 9.25 -9.31
N ARG A 166 -4.70 10.10 -9.65
CA ARG A 166 -4.71 10.88 -10.90
C ARG A 166 -3.79 12.11 -10.84
N ALA A 167 -3.74 12.80 -9.71
CA ALA A 167 -3.05 14.09 -9.57
C ALA A 167 -1.56 13.93 -9.23
N CYS A 168 -1.21 12.94 -8.41
CA CYS A 168 0.13 12.83 -7.80
C CYS A 168 1.02 11.75 -8.44
N SER A 169 0.55 11.05 -9.47
CA SER A 169 1.36 10.05 -10.15
C SER A 169 2.40 10.71 -11.06
N VAL A 170 3.65 10.24 -10.95
CA VAL A 170 4.79 10.76 -11.71
C VAL A 170 5.38 9.72 -12.66
N ASN A 171 6.24 10.17 -13.56
CA ASN A 171 7.05 9.32 -14.42
C ASN A 171 8.47 9.89 -14.57
N ARG A 172 9.39 9.03 -14.98
CA ARG A 172 10.71 9.43 -15.50
C ARG A 172 10.74 9.12 -17.00
N ASN A 173 10.77 10.16 -17.84
CA ASN A 173 10.75 10.05 -19.30
C ASN A 173 9.61 9.15 -19.85
N GLY A 174 8.40 9.31 -19.31
CA GLY A 174 7.23 8.52 -19.70
C GLY A 174 7.16 7.12 -19.07
N VAL A 175 8.12 6.74 -18.24
CA VAL A 175 8.14 5.43 -17.56
C VAL A 175 7.68 5.58 -16.10
N GLY A 176 6.65 4.81 -15.72
CA GLY A 176 6.04 4.84 -14.38
C GLY A 176 6.77 4.01 -13.32
N SER A 177 7.83 3.29 -13.68
CA SER A 177 8.69 2.56 -12.75
C SER A 177 10.14 2.56 -13.22
N TRP A 178 11.07 2.44 -12.30
CA TRP A 178 12.50 2.52 -12.59
C TRP A 178 13.33 1.69 -11.62
N LEU A 179 14.59 1.46 -12.01
CA LEU A 179 15.57 0.84 -11.13
C LEU A 179 16.12 1.87 -10.14
N ALA A 180 16.59 1.38 -9.00
CA ALA A 180 17.20 2.19 -7.95
C ALA A 180 18.32 3.08 -8.52
N GLY A 181 18.35 4.35 -8.08
CA GLY A 181 19.39 5.29 -8.47
C GLY A 181 19.17 5.99 -9.82
N SER A 182 18.06 5.74 -10.52
CA SER A 182 17.67 6.51 -11.70
C SER A 182 17.65 8.01 -11.43
N LYS A 183 18.33 8.80 -12.27
CA LYS A 183 18.45 10.27 -12.13
C LYS A 183 17.67 11.06 -13.18
N ALA A 184 16.92 10.39 -14.06
CA ALA A 184 16.09 11.06 -15.06
C ALA A 184 15.04 11.95 -14.37
N PRO A 185 14.76 13.17 -14.81
CA PRO A 185 13.88 14.09 -14.09
C PRO A 185 12.47 13.51 -13.89
N LEU A 186 11.85 13.82 -12.75
CA LEU A 186 10.45 13.51 -12.49
C LEU A 186 9.55 14.50 -13.21
N SER A 187 8.44 14.00 -13.75
CA SER A 187 7.35 14.83 -14.25
C SER A 187 6.01 14.22 -13.84
N PHE A 188 5.00 15.06 -13.58
CA PHE A 188 3.65 14.56 -13.34
C PHE A 188 3.08 13.94 -14.62
N THR A 189 2.46 12.77 -14.47
CA THR A 189 1.85 12.04 -15.58
C THR A 189 0.48 12.61 -15.94
N GLY A 190 -0.24 13.14 -14.94
CA GLY A 190 -1.61 13.64 -15.08
C GLY A 190 -1.73 15.16 -15.20
N ASN A 191 -2.94 15.61 -15.53
CA ASN A 191 -3.35 17.01 -15.46
C ASN A 191 -4.15 17.24 -14.17
N PHE A 192 -3.73 18.22 -13.37
CA PHE A 192 -4.31 18.47 -12.04
C PHE A 192 -5.77 18.93 -12.11
N ASP A 193 -6.10 19.85 -13.02
CA ASP A 193 -7.48 20.35 -13.19
C ASP A 193 -8.43 19.24 -13.65
N HIS A 194 -7.97 18.36 -14.53
CA HIS A 194 -8.71 17.17 -14.92
C HIS A 194 -8.92 16.22 -13.75
N ALA A 195 -7.88 15.96 -12.93
CA ALA A 195 -8.02 15.14 -11.74
C ALA A 195 -9.04 15.74 -10.75
N TRP A 196 -9.05 17.07 -10.59
CA TRP A 196 -10.05 17.79 -9.80
C TRP A 196 -11.47 17.64 -10.35
N GLY A 197 -11.65 17.77 -11.67
CA GLY A 197 -12.93 17.51 -12.33
C GLY A 197 -13.42 16.07 -12.12
N CYS A 198 -12.53 15.08 -12.22
CA CYS A 198 -12.87 13.68 -11.91
C CYS A 198 -13.26 13.49 -10.45
N TYR A 199 -12.54 14.12 -9.51
CA TYR A 199 -12.90 14.06 -8.09
C TYR A 199 -14.32 14.57 -7.83
N GLN A 200 -14.72 15.68 -8.46
CA GLN A 200 -16.09 16.21 -8.36
C GLN A 200 -17.16 15.24 -8.89
N ALA A 201 -16.83 14.45 -9.92
CA ALA A 201 -17.71 13.40 -10.41
C ALA A 201 -17.75 12.19 -9.46
N ASP A 202 -16.60 11.78 -8.91
CA ASP A 202 -16.49 10.65 -8.00
C ASP A 202 -17.27 10.91 -6.69
N ILE A 203 -17.20 12.13 -6.13
CA ILE A 203 -17.98 12.49 -4.93
C ILE A 203 -19.49 12.51 -5.20
N ALA A 204 -19.91 12.78 -6.45
CA ALA A 204 -21.32 12.76 -6.84
C ALA A 204 -21.83 11.32 -7.06
N ASN A 205 -20.94 10.34 -7.15
CA ASN A 205 -21.24 8.94 -7.45
C ASN A 205 -20.47 7.97 -6.53
N LEU A 206 -20.65 8.10 -5.21
CA LEU A 206 -19.95 7.28 -4.21
C LEU A 206 -20.24 5.78 -4.34
N ASP A 207 -21.40 5.41 -4.88
CA ASP A 207 -21.83 4.02 -5.13
C ASP A 207 -21.49 3.53 -6.55
N GLY A 208 -20.62 4.25 -7.25
CA GLY A 208 -20.18 3.91 -8.60
C GLY A 208 -19.42 2.58 -8.70
N PRO A 209 -19.12 2.13 -9.94
CA PRO A 209 -18.31 0.93 -10.16
C PRO A 209 -16.93 1.07 -9.51
N TYR A 210 -16.28 -0.07 -9.25
CA TYR A 210 -14.94 -0.05 -8.68
C TYR A 210 -13.99 0.58 -9.70
N VAL A 211 -13.18 1.52 -9.25
CA VAL A 211 -12.13 2.15 -10.06
C VAL A 211 -10.81 1.84 -9.40
N ASP A 212 -9.94 1.15 -10.12
CA ASP A 212 -8.67 0.68 -9.61
C ASP A 212 -7.68 1.83 -9.35
N ALA A 213 -6.96 1.74 -8.23
CA ALA A 213 -5.88 2.66 -7.86
C ALA A 213 -4.98 2.05 -6.78
N HIS A 214 -3.71 2.47 -6.74
CA HIS A 214 -2.90 2.25 -5.54
C HIS A 214 -3.44 3.11 -4.38
N ALA A 215 -3.77 2.48 -3.27
CA ALA A 215 -4.15 3.09 -2.01
C ALA A 215 -3.03 3.07 -0.96
N TRP A 216 -2.05 2.16 -1.12
CA TRP A 216 -0.97 1.98 -0.16
C TRP A 216 0.40 2.07 -0.81
N PHE A 217 1.29 2.85 -0.19
CA PHE A 217 2.60 3.24 -0.70
C PHE A 217 3.65 2.94 0.37
N PHE A 218 4.58 2.05 0.04
CA PHE A 218 5.54 1.54 1.00
C PHE A 218 6.97 1.69 0.51
N THR A 219 7.84 2.15 1.42
CA THR A 219 9.23 1.72 1.48
C THR A 219 9.34 0.40 2.29
N PRO A 220 10.43 -0.37 2.16
CA PRO A 220 10.74 -1.50 3.02
C PRO A 220 10.52 -1.25 4.52
N ALA A 221 11.14 -0.20 5.08
CA ALA A 221 11.00 0.10 6.51
C ALA A 221 9.59 0.56 6.89
N SER A 222 8.87 1.27 6.01
CA SER A 222 7.48 1.67 6.29
C SER A 222 6.53 0.48 6.33
N PHE A 223 6.74 -0.54 5.49
CA PHE A 223 5.97 -1.79 5.53
C PHE A 223 6.26 -2.57 6.82
N GLU A 224 7.54 -2.70 7.19
CA GLU A 224 7.94 -3.34 8.45
C GLU A 224 7.33 -2.62 9.66
N LEU A 225 7.35 -1.28 9.66
CA LEU A 225 6.74 -0.46 10.70
C LEU A 225 5.23 -0.71 10.81
N LEU A 226 4.51 -0.69 9.68
CA LEU A 226 3.07 -0.91 9.67
C LEU A 226 2.73 -2.30 10.23
N VAL A 227 3.44 -3.35 9.78
CA VAL A 227 3.23 -4.71 10.30
C VAL A 227 3.51 -4.77 11.80
N LEU A 228 4.60 -4.17 12.27
CA LEU A 228 4.95 -4.10 13.70
C LEU A 228 3.81 -3.46 14.51
N GLU A 229 3.31 -2.30 14.08
CA GLU A 229 2.24 -1.58 14.76
C GLU A 229 0.92 -2.37 14.77
N LEU A 230 0.51 -2.91 13.61
CA LEU A 230 -0.71 -3.71 13.49
C LEU A 230 -0.65 -4.97 14.35
N ARG A 231 0.52 -5.62 14.45
CA ARG A 231 0.73 -6.75 15.36
C ARG A 231 0.64 -6.32 16.83
N GLN A 232 1.29 -5.24 17.22
CA GLN A 232 1.25 -4.75 18.61
C GLN A 232 -0.19 -4.40 19.05
N MET A 233 -1.02 -3.90 18.11
CA MET A 233 -2.44 -3.65 18.33
C MET A 233 -3.32 -4.92 18.30
N GLY A 234 -2.77 -6.08 17.90
CA GLY A 234 -3.52 -7.33 17.77
C GLY A 234 -4.44 -7.39 16.55
N LEU A 235 -4.24 -6.51 15.55
CA LEU A 235 -5.08 -6.47 14.36
C LEU A 235 -4.68 -7.52 13.32
N ILE A 236 -3.42 -7.94 13.28
CA ILE A 236 -2.94 -9.01 12.39
C ILE A 236 -2.08 -10.02 13.14
N SER A 237 -2.12 -11.27 12.68
CA SER A 237 -1.31 -12.38 13.19
C SER A 237 -0.14 -12.77 12.26
N LEU A 238 0.01 -12.11 11.11
CA LEU A 238 1.13 -12.29 10.19
C LEU A 238 2.38 -11.55 10.69
N ALA A 239 3.52 -12.24 10.75
CA ALA A 239 4.83 -11.70 11.11
C ALA A 239 5.78 -11.84 9.93
N ILE A 240 6.59 -10.82 9.67
CA ILE A 240 7.62 -10.85 8.63
C ILE A 240 8.70 -11.86 9.05
N THR A 241 9.02 -12.79 8.16
CA THR A 241 10.13 -13.74 8.30
C THR A 241 11.33 -13.35 7.44
N SER A 242 11.10 -12.67 6.32
CA SER A 242 12.15 -12.05 5.51
C SER A 242 11.58 -10.86 4.74
N LEU A 243 12.39 -9.83 4.56
CA LEU A 243 12.10 -8.69 3.71
C LEU A 243 13.38 -8.36 2.95
N GLU A 244 13.32 -8.44 1.62
CA GLU A 244 14.46 -8.18 0.74
C GLU A 244 14.08 -7.15 -0.31
N GLU A 245 14.94 -6.16 -0.53
CA GLU A 245 14.80 -5.33 -1.72
C GLU A 245 15.09 -6.18 -2.96
N SER A 246 14.18 -6.15 -3.94
CA SER A 246 14.43 -6.82 -5.21
C SER A 246 15.21 -5.89 -6.14
N HIS A 247 15.78 -6.48 -7.19
CA HIS A 247 16.49 -5.74 -8.23
C HIS A 247 15.55 -4.85 -9.05
N GLY A 248 14.24 -5.11 -9.03
CA GLY A 248 13.21 -4.32 -9.70
C GLY A 248 12.73 -3.10 -8.91
N SER A 249 11.52 -2.64 -9.23
CA SER A 249 10.82 -1.53 -8.54
C SER A 249 9.95 -2.02 -7.38
N GLU A 250 10.35 -3.11 -6.73
CA GLU A 250 9.57 -3.81 -5.71
C GLU A 250 10.49 -4.37 -4.62
N PHE A 251 9.92 -4.72 -3.48
CA PHE A 251 10.58 -5.52 -2.45
C PHE A 251 9.75 -6.77 -2.16
N ILE A 252 10.43 -7.85 -1.81
CA ILE A 252 9.81 -9.15 -1.56
C ILE A 252 9.71 -9.38 -0.06
N VAL A 253 8.51 -9.72 0.41
CA VAL A 253 8.24 -10.01 1.81
C VAL A 253 7.73 -11.43 1.95
N GLN A 254 8.30 -12.20 2.88
CA GLN A 254 7.68 -13.42 3.36
C GLN A 254 7.15 -13.23 4.77
N LEU A 255 5.92 -13.70 5.01
CA LEU A 255 5.28 -13.66 6.31
C LEU A 255 4.75 -15.04 6.69
N LYS A 256 4.64 -15.28 8.00
CA LYS A 256 3.96 -16.45 8.56
C LYS A 256 2.99 -16.03 9.64
N VAL A 257 1.95 -16.84 9.85
CA VAL A 257 1.12 -16.71 11.05
C VAL A 257 1.99 -17.05 12.27
N ALA A 258 2.09 -16.11 13.20
CA ALA A 258 2.86 -16.26 14.42
C ALA A 258 2.06 -15.72 15.62
N PRO A 259 2.19 -16.32 16.82
CA PRO A 259 1.56 -15.80 18.02
C PRO A 259 1.80 -14.31 18.20
N VAL A 260 0.76 -13.56 18.53
CA VAL A 260 0.86 -12.12 18.80
C VAL A 260 1.37 -11.95 20.24
N ALA A 261 2.69 -11.99 20.40
CA ALA A 261 3.33 -11.60 21.64
C ALA A 261 3.55 -10.08 21.62
N LYS A 262 2.94 -9.36 22.56
CA LYS A 262 3.18 -7.92 22.71
C LYS A 262 4.61 -7.71 23.17
N MET A 263 5.31 -6.82 22.49
CA MET A 263 6.60 -6.32 22.96
C MET A 263 6.39 -5.48 24.22
N SER A 264 7.43 -5.38 25.06
CA SER A 264 7.47 -4.38 26.12
C SER A 264 7.34 -2.98 25.50
N SER A 265 6.78 -2.01 26.24
CA SER A 265 6.64 -0.64 25.71
C SER A 265 7.98 -0.05 25.27
N ALA A 266 9.06 -0.31 26.03
CA ALA A 266 10.39 0.21 25.72
C ALA A 266 10.95 -0.39 24.42
N ASP A 267 10.86 -1.71 24.24
CA ASP A 267 11.35 -2.38 23.02
C ASP A 267 10.51 -2.00 21.80
N PHE A 268 9.20 -1.90 21.99
CA PHE A 268 8.27 -1.47 20.94
C PHE A 268 8.60 -0.04 20.49
N ASP A 269 8.74 0.90 21.43
CA ASP A 269 9.05 2.30 21.12
C ASP A 269 10.42 2.44 20.44
N ALA A 270 11.43 1.69 20.89
CA ALA A 270 12.75 1.70 20.28
C ALA A 270 12.71 1.21 18.82
N LYS A 271 12.06 0.07 18.56
CA LYS A 271 11.95 -0.48 17.19
C LYS A 271 11.07 0.39 16.29
N ARG A 272 9.99 0.93 16.84
CA ARG A 272 9.10 1.87 16.15
C ARG A 272 9.85 3.14 15.74
N LEU A 273 10.67 3.70 16.63
CA LEU A 273 11.49 4.88 16.35
C LEU A 273 12.55 4.58 15.27
N GLU A 274 13.26 3.46 15.38
CA GLU A 274 14.23 3.00 14.38
C GLU A 274 13.59 2.94 12.98
N LEU A 275 12.47 2.23 12.83
CA LEU A 275 11.79 2.08 11.54
C LEU A 275 11.18 3.39 11.03
N SER A 276 10.70 4.26 11.94
CA SER A 276 10.21 5.60 11.59
C SER A 276 11.31 6.47 10.99
N GLN A 277 12.52 6.41 11.55
CA GLN A 277 13.69 7.12 11.01
C GLN A 277 14.15 6.51 9.69
N ARG A 278 14.19 5.17 9.61
CA ARG A 278 14.63 4.44 8.41
C ARG A 278 13.75 4.70 7.19
N GLN A 279 12.43 4.71 7.31
CA GLN A 279 11.57 5.02 6.16
C GLN A 279 11.81 6.43 5.59
N ILE A 280 12.11 7.41 6.47
CA ILE A 280 12.42 8.78 6.04
C ILE A 280 13.76 8.80 5.32
N ALA A 281 14.77 8.11 5.88
CA ALA A 281 16.08 7.99 5.26
C ALA A 281 16.02 7.29 3.89
N GLU A 282 15.24 6.21 3.77
CA GLU A 282 15.04 5.46 2.52
C GLU A 282 14.45 6.35 1.41
N LEU A 283 13.43 7.15 1.73
CA LEU A 283 12.82 8.08 0.78
C LEU A 283 13.75 9.24 0.43
N ALA A 284 14.40 9.84 1.43
CA ALA A 284 15.35 10.94 1.24
C ALA A 284 16.53 10.52 0.36
N GLN A 285 17.06 9.32 0.57
CA GLN A 285 18.15 8.77 -0.23
C GLN A 285 17.78 8.64 -1.70
N GLU A 286 16.56 8.19 -2.02
CA GLU A 286 16.12 8.09 -3.42
C GLU A 286 15.93 9.47 -4.07
N LEU A 287 15.24 10.38 -3.37
CA LEU A 287 14.88 11.70 -3.92
C LEU A 287 16.06 12.66 -4.01
N PHE A 288 16.95 12.67 -3.03
CA PHE A 288 18.02 13.66 -2.89
C PHE A 288 19.44 13.06 -2.95
N GLY A 289 19.58 11.72 -2.93
CA GLY A 289 20.88 11.06 -2.82
C GLY A 289 21.52 11.29 -1.45
N SER A 290 22.85 11.34 -1.40
CA SER A 290 23.63 11.77 -0.22
C SER A 290 23.77 13.29 -0.09
N GLY A 291 23.21 14.05 -1.04
CA GLY A 291 23.22 15.51 -1.01
C GLY A 291 22.11 16.04 -0.12
N ASN A 292 22.37 17.15 0.57
CA ASN A 292 21.28 17.89 1.22
C ASN A 292 20.29 18.37 0.16
N PRO A 293 18.97 18.35 0.43
CA PRO A 293 18.03 19.02 -0.45
C PRO A 293 18.45 20.49 -0.60
N PRO A 294 18.31 21.08 -1.80
CA PRO A 294 18.62 22.48 -1.99
C PRO A 294 17.80 23.29 -0.97
N MET A 295 18.49 24.00 -0.08
CA MET A 295 17.82 24.86 0.88
C MET A 295 16.99 25.88 0.09
N PRO A 296 15.65 25.92 0.24
CA PRO A 296 14.88 26.99 -0.34
C PRO A 296 15.41 28.31 0.22
N ALA A 297 15.46 29.35 -0.61
CA ALA A 297 15.75 30.69 -0.13
C ALA A 297 14.83 30.98 1.06
N ARG A 298 15.42 31.22 2.24
CA ARG A 298 14.66 31.52 3.45
C ARG A 298 14.05 32.91 3.31
N THR A 299 12.83 32.98 2.76
CA THR A 299 11.97 34.14 2.99
C THR A 299 11.35 33.98 4.37
N ILE A 300 11.93 34.64 5.36
CA ILE A 300 11.36 34.72 6.70
C ILE A 300 10.18 35.69 6.62
N TYR A 301 8.96 35.18 6.69
CA TYR A 301 7.78 36.00 6.91
C TYR A 301 7.71 36.34 8.40
N ILE A 302 7.90 37.61 8.74
CA ILE A 302 7.60 38.13 10.08
C ILE A 302 6.10 38.38 10.09
N GLU A 303 5.34 37.52 10.77
CA GLU A 303 3.93 37.78 11.05
C GLU A 303 3.85 38.96 12.04
N VAL A 304 3.52 40.15 11.54
CA VAL A 304 3.11 41.27 12.37
C VAL A 304 1.61 41.08 12.65
N PRO A 305 1.19 40.84 13.91
CA PRO A 305 -0.22 40.70 14.22
C PRO A 305 -0.95 42.01 13.89
N VAL A 306 -1.87 41.94 12.93
CA VAL A 306 -2.82 43.01 12.62
C VAL A 306 -4.16 42.59 13.19
N HIS A 307 -4.75 43.42 14.06
CA HIS A 307 -6.10 43.19 14.57
C HIS A 307 -7.11 43.50 13.45
N ILE A 308 -7.83 42.47 13.01
CA ILE A 308 -8.99 42.60 12.11
C ILE A 308 -10.21 42.03 12.84
N GLU A 309 -11.25 42.83 13.01
CA GLU A 309 -12.55 42.35 13.52
C GLU A 309 -13.38 41.77 12.38
N VAL A 310 -13.78 40.50 12.51
CA VAL A 310 -14.66 39.81 11.54
C VAL A 310 -15.95 39.38 12.25
N PRO A 311 -17.14 39.83 11.82
CA PRO A 311 -18.40 39.40 12.39
C PRO A 311 -18.82 38.02 11.82
N VAL A 312 -19.35 37.13 12.67
CA VAL A 312 -19.73 35.75 12.30
C VAL A 312 -21.17 35.43 12.73
N HIS A 313 -21.96 34.80 11.84
CA HIS A 313 -23.29 34.24 12.13
C HIS A 313 -23.28 32.67 12.12
N PRO A 314 -24.16 31.95 12.86
CA PRO A 314 -24.10 30.47 13.05
C PRO A 314 -25.19 29.64 12.29
N PRO A 315 -25.20 28.26 12.26
CA PRO A 315 -24.14 27.22 12.44
C PRO A 315 -24.28 25.91 11.58
N ILE A 316 -23.27 24.99 11.60
CA ILE A 316 -23.40 23.52 11.88
C ILE A 316 -22.10 23.03 12.57
N LEU A 317 -22.23 22.53 13.81
CA LEU A 317 -21.19 22.32 14.86
C LEU A 317 -20.48 23.62 15.30
N SER A 318 -20.60 23.95 16.60
CA SER A 318 -20.15 25.27 17.07
C SER A 318 -18.63 25.39 17.01
N THR A 319 -18.13 26.31 16.18
CA THR A 319 -16.75 26.82 16.15
C THR A 319 -16.24 27.14 17.55
N LYS A 320 -17.13 27.43 18.51
CA LYS A 320 -16.85 27.66 19.94
C LYS A 320 -16.14 26.48 20.62
N ALA A 321 -16.52 25.23 20.34
CA ALA A 321 -15.87 24.06 20.94
C ALA A 321 -14.45 23.84 20.40
N VAL A 322 -14.27 24.02 19.10
CA VAL A 322 -12.96 23.99 18.43
C VAL A 322 -12.09 25.15 18.90
N ALA A 323 -12.64 26.36 19.01
CA ALA A 323 -11.96 27.54 19.52
C ALA A 323 -11.54 27.38 20.98
N LEU A 324 -12.36 26.78 21.85
CA LEU A 324 -11.99 26.48 23.24
C LEU A 324 -10.85 25.46 23.34
N LEU A 325 -10.86 24.42 22.50
CA LEU A 325 -9.78 23.44 22.43
C LEU A 325 -8.47 24.06 21.91
N LEU A 326 -8.55 24.93 20.88
CA LEU A 326 -7.40 25.67 20.37
C LEU A 326 -6.86 26.67 21.41
N ALA A 327 -7.74 27.39 22.11
CA ALA A 327 -7.35 28.30 23.19
C ALA A 327 -6.63 27.57 24.34
N SER A 328 -7.07 26.35 24.69
CA SER A 328 -6.38 25.51 25.68
C SER A 328 -4.96 25.12 25.25
N ARG A 329 -4.73 24.96 23.94
CA ARG A 329 -3.43 24.62 23.35
C ARG A 329 -2.51 25.86 23.30
N VAL A 330 -3.06 27.02 22.99
CA VAL A 330 -2.35 28.32 23.05
C VAL A 330 -1.91 28.65 24.48
N LYS A 331 -2.78 28.45 25.49
CA LYS A 331 -2.42 28.64 26.91
C LYS A 331 -1.28 27.72 27.37
N ARG A 332 -1.27 26.45 26.93
CA ARG A 332 -0.16 25.51 27.23
C ARG A 332 1.17 25.92 26.59
N LYS A 333 1.13 26.50 25.38
CA LYS A 333 2.31 27.05 24.70
C LYS A 333 2.89 28.26 25.43
N ALA A 334 2.04 29.11 26.03
CA ALA A 334 2.48 30.22 26.87
C ALA A 334 3.17 29.74 28.16
N LEU A 335 2.72 28.63 28.76
CA LEU A 335 3.33 28.05 29.97
C LEU A 335 4.66 27.33 29.71
N SER A 336 4.85 26.71 28.53
CA SER A 336 6.13 26.04 28.21
C SER A 336 7.27 27.02 27.92
N LEU A 337 6.95 28.26 27.54
CA LEU A 337 7.94 29.33 27.30
C LEU A 337 8.43 29.99 28.60
N VAL A 338 7.72 29.82 29.72
CA VAL A 338 8.12 30.33 31.04
C VAL A 338 9.09 29.36 31.73
N GLY A 339 9.14 28.08 31.32
CA GLY A 339 10.08 27.09 31.84
C GLY A 339 11.43 27.01 31.13
N MET A 340 11.70 27.93 30.18
CA MET A 340 12.99 28.04 29.48
C MET A 340 13.61 29.45 29.62
N ALA A 341 13.18 30.23 30.62
CA ALA A 341 13.79 31.51 30.99
C ALA A 341 14.62 31.37 32.26
#